data_AF-A0AA48I7H7-F1
#
_entry.id   AF-A0AA48I7H7-F1
#
_cell.length_a   1.000
_cell.length_b   1.000
_cell.length_c   1.000
_cell.angle_alpha   90.00
_cell.angle_beta   90.00
_cell.angle_gamma   90.00
#
_symmetry.space_group_name_H-M   'P 1'
#
loop_
_entity.id
_entity.type
_entity.pdbx_description
1 polymer ?
#
loop_
_entity_poly.entity_id
_entity_poly.type
_entity_poly.pdbx_seq_one_letter_code
_entity_poly.pdbx_strand_id
1 'polypeptide(L)'
;MFWAKQFAFAIVLIIGAALLINNQNEKAEQAKHAEKKNINNSLSDFYAQHRMSQSKPYEEDQGDFVVELNKESESLQNRLNKMAAQQSAPVEGRWVGEHRYRTFSAGKTLREAITNYAQSEGMQVIWELDQDFIVKNQFQMEDTLVGSLYQIAKAVDSNFSGQVIAYVCPKQRSLVITDENTPFLQDNCTVARPS
;
A
#
# COMPACT_ATOMS: atom_id res chain seq x y z
N MET A 1 -13.96 39.39 77.13
CA MET A 1 -13.51 39.68 75.74
C MET A 1 -13.16 38.43 74.93
N PHE A 2 -13.78 37.26 75.17
CA PHE A 2 -13.42 36.03 74.44
C PHE A 2 -14.37 35.70 73.27
N TRP A 3 -15.63 36.14 73.34
CA TRP A 3 -16.65 35.85 72.33
C TRP A 3 -16.63 36.77 71.09
N ALA A 4 -16.10 37.99 71.20
CA ALA A 4 -16.07 38.96 70.08
C ALA A 4 -15.09 38.54 68.97
N LYS A 5 -13.97 37.91 69.33
CA LYS A 5 -12.98 37.43 68.36
C LYS A 5 -13.50 36.28 67.51
N GLN A 6 -14.33 35.39 68.09
CA GLN A 6 -14.88 34.24 67.38
C GLN A 6 -15.96 34.63 66.38
N PHE A 7 -16.81 35.62 66.72
CA PHE A 7 -17.81 36.15 65.77
C PHE A 7 -17.17 36.88 64.58
N ALA A 8 -16.04 37.57 64.77
CA ALA A 8 -15.33 38.23 63.68
C ALA A 8 -14.82 37.25 62.62
N PHE A 9 -14.30 36.08 63.03
CA PHE A 9 -13.84 35.05 62.10
C PHE A 9 -14.99 34.43 61.29
N ALA A 10 -16.15 34.20 61.92
CA ALA A 10 -17.32 33.66 61.23
C ALA A 10 -17.83 34.59 60.11
N ILE A 11 -17.84 35.90 60.35
CA ILE A 11 -18.29 36.90 59.35
C ILE A 11 -17.33 36.93 58.14
N VAL A 12 -16.01 36.87 58.38
CA VAL A 12 -15.02 36.85 57.29
C VAL A 12 -15.15 35.59 56.41
N LEU A 13 -15.43 34.44 57.01
CA LEU A 13 -15.65 33.19 56.26
C LEU A 13 -16.90 33.24 55.38
N ILE A 14 -17.99 33.84 55.87
CA ILE A 14 -19.24 33.99 55.10
C ILE A 14 -19.03 34.93 53.91
N ILE A 15 -18.32 36.05 54.09
CA ILE A 15 -18.02 36.99 53.00
C ILE A 15 -17.09 36.33 51.96
N GLY A 16 -16.09 35.57 52.41
CA GLY A 16 -15.21 34.82 51.52
C GLY A 16 -15.95 33.78 50.67
N ALA A 17 -16.88 33.03 51.27
CA ALA A 17 -17.72 32.07 50.56
C ALA A 17 -18.63 32.73 49.52
N ALA A 18 -19.23 33.89 49.85
CA ALA A 18 -20.09 34.63 48.93
C ALA A 18 -19.32 35.11 47.68
N LEU A 19 -18.08 35.58 47.84
CA LEU A 19 -17.22 35.99 46.72
C LEU A 19 -16.83 34.81 45.82
N LEU A 20 -16.57 33.63 46.38
CA LEU A 20 -16.24 32.42 45.62
C LEU A 20 -17.42 31.91 44.78
N ILE A 21 -18.64 31.97 45.31
CA ILE A 21 -19.86 31.55 44.58
C ILE A 21 -20.11 32.46 43.37
N ASN A 22 -19.93 33.77 43.51
CA ASN A 22 -20.17 34.71 42.41
C ASN A 22 -19.19 34.50 41.23
N ASN A 23 -17.92 34.22 41.52
CA ASN A 23 -16.90 33.96 40.49
C ASN A 23 -17.11 32.62 39.75
N GLN A 24 -17.73 31.62 40.39
CA GLN A 24 -18.07 30.36 39.71
C GLN A 24 -19.28 30.49 38.78
N ASN A 25 -20.24 31.36 39.10
CA ASN A 25 -21.40 31.61 38.24
C ASN A 25 -21.00 32.23 36.89
N GLU A 26 -20.06 33.17 36.88
CA GLU A 26 -19.56 33.77 35.61
C GLU A 26 -18.88 32.75 34.70
N LYS A 27 -18.18 31.75 35.27
CA LYS A 27 -17.55 30.66 34.50
C LYS A 27 -18.58 29.63 34.01
N ALA A 28 -19.68 29.42 34.74
CA ALA A 28 -20.74 28.50 34.34
C ALA A 28 -21.61 29.05 33.20
N GLU A 29 -21.81 30.36 33.11
CA GLU A 29 -22.52 31.00 31.98
C GLU A 29 -21.71 30.97 30.68
N GLN A 30 -20.37 31.13 30.75
CA GLN A 30 -19.51 31.02 29.57
C GLN A 30 -19.41 29.58 29.02
N ALA A 31 -19.51 28.56 29.87
CA ALA A 31 -19.52 27.16 29.44
C ALA A 31 -20.85 26.74 28.76
N LYS A 32 -21.99 27.33 29.14
CA LYS A 32 -23.31 27.00 28.56
C LYS A 32 -23.55 27.56 27.16
N HIS A 33 -22.75 28.52 26.69
CA HIS A 33 -22.88 29.10 25.35
C HIS A 33 -22.02 28.40 24.28
N ALA A 34 -21.13 27.48 24.65
CA ALA A 34 -20.29 26.74 23.70
C ALA A 34 -20.90 25.42 23.20
N GLU A 35 -21.98 24.93 23.82
CA GLU A 35 -22.56 23.61 23.52
C GLU A 35 -23.96 23.72 22.90
N LYS A 36 -24.04 24.36 21.74
CA LYS A 36 -25.07 24.07 20.74
C LYS A 36 -24.41 23.94 19.37
N LYS A 37 -23.45 23.02 19.26
CA LYS A 37 -22.93 22.59 17.96
C LYS A 37 -23.94 21.61 17.38
N ASN A 38 -24.83 22.15 16.55
CA ASN A 38 -25.93 21.42 15.92
C ASN A 38 -25.43 20.13 15.23
N ILE A 39 -25.98 18.99 15.63
CA ILE A 39 -25.72 17.65 15.06
C ILE A 39 -25.99 17.64 13.54
N ASN A 40 -26.85 18.54 13.05
CA ASN A 40 -27.14 18.72 11.63
C ASN A 40 -25.93 19.21 10.82
N ASN A 41 -25.02 19.99 11.42
CA ASN A 41 -23.80 20.41 10.73
C ASN A 41 -22.85 19.23 10.52
N SER A 42 -22.81 18.25 11.44
CA SER A 42 -21.92 17.08 11.32
C SER A 42 -22.23 16.21 10.09
N LEU A 43 -23.51 16.08 9.71
CA LEU A 43 -23.91 15.32 8.53
C LEU A 43 -23.74 16.13 7.25
N SER A 44 -24.09 17.41 7.26
CA SER A 44 -23.85 18.30 6.12
C SER A 44 -22.35 18.47 5.82
N ASP A 45 -21.51 18.54 6.85
CA ASP A 45 -20.05 18.61 6.72
C ASP A 45 -19.49 17.29 6.16
N PHE A 46 -20.03 16.14 6.57
CA PHE A 46 -19.66 14.83 6.02
C PHE A 46 -20.04 14.70 4.54
N TYR A 47 -21.28 15.05 4.15
CA TYR A 47 -21.70 15.01 2.75
C TYR A 47 -20.99 16.06 1.90
N ALA A 48 -20.69 17.24 2.44
CA ALA A 48 -19.89 18.26 1.75
C ALA A 48 -18.46 17.78 1.52
N GLN A 49 -17.81 17.16 2.52
CA GLN A 49 -16.48 16.57 2.38
C GLN A 49 -16.47 15.41 1.36
N HIS A 50 -17.50 14.58 1.35
CA HIS A 50 -17.61 13.48 0.38
C HIS A 50 -17.88 13.98 -1.05
N ARG A 51 -18.71 15.02 -1.22
CA ARG A 51 -18.95 15.63 -2.55
C ARG A 51 -17.73 16.39 -3.07
N MET A 52 -16.98 17.07 -2.19
CA MET A 52 -15.73 17.73 -2.57
C MET A 52 -14.61 16.74 -2.93
N SER A 53 -14.63 15.53 -2.37
CA SER A 53 -13.78 14.43 -2.81
C SER A 53 -14.10 13.93 -4.22
N GLN A 54 -15.35 14.10 -4.69
CA GLN A 54 -15.82 13.66 -6.00
C GLN A 54 -15.73 14.77 -7.07
N SER A 55 -15.62 16.04 -6.65
CA SER A 55 -15.54 17.20 -7.54
C SER A 55 -14.11 17.69 -7.79
N LYS A 56 -13.09 16.98 -7.34
CA LYS A 56 -11.75 17.19 -7.87
C LYS A 56 -11.77 16.73 -9.33
N PRO A 57 -11.38 17.57 -10.30
CA PRO A 57 -11.06 17.08 -11.63
C PRO A 57 -10.15 15.86 -11.48
N TYR A 58 -10.36 14.84 -12.31
CA TYR A 58 -9.43 13.73 -12.46
C TYR A 58 -8.09 14.33 -12.91
N GLU A 59 -7.27 14.74 -11.95
CA GLU A 59 -5.86 14.95 -12.17
C GLU A 59 -5.31 13.57 -12.50
N GLU A 60 -4.80 13.46 -13.71
CA GLU A 60 -4.21 12.27 -14.28
C GLU A 60 -2.90 11.98 -13.53
N ASP A 61 -3.05 11.43 -12.33
CA ASP A 61 -1.98 11.11 -11.38
C ASP A 61 -1.21 9.84 -11.82
N GLN A 62 -1.03 9.66 -13.13
CA GLN A 62 -0.31 8.49 -13.66
C GLN A 62 1.18 8.55 -13.29
N GLY A 63 1.73 9.74 -13.04
CA GLY A 63 3.15 9.93 -12.70
C GLY A 63 3.55 9.47 -11.29
N ASP A 64 2.65 9.50 -10.30
CA ASP A 64 3.01 9.21 -8.89
C ASP A 64 3.09 7.70 -8.58
N PHE A 65 2.56 6.84 -9.47
CA PHE A 65 2.48 5.39 -9.23
C PHE A 65 3.34 4.56 -10.19
N VAL A 66 4.17 5.21 -11.00
CA VAL A 66 5.09 4.56 -11.93
C VAL A 66 6.51 4.90 -11.52
N VAL A 67 7.33 3.87 -11.33
CA VAL A 67 8.75 4.00 -11.00
C VAL A 67 9.55 3.59 -12.21
N GLU A 68 10.29 4.52 -12.81
CA GLU A 68 11.22 4.22 -13.89
C GLU A 68 12.39 3.38 -13.37
N LEU A 69 12.72 2.32 -14.10
CA LEU A 69 13.82 1.41 -13.83
C LEU A 69 14.86 1.50 -14.93
N ASN A 70 16.13 1.52 -14.53
CA ASN A 70 17.22 1.39 -15.48
C ASN A 70 17.27 -0.04 -16.02
N LYS A 71 17.32 -0.20 -17.34
CA LYS A 71 17.62 -1.49 -17.96
C LYS A 71 19.06 -1.90 -17.61
N GLU A 72 19.23 -3.19 -17.33
CA GLU A 72 20.55 -3.76 -17.07
C GLU A 72 21.43 -3.67 -18.32
N SER A 73 22.71 -3.35 -18.13
CA SER A 73 23.67 -3.26 -19.26
C SER A 73 23.98 -4.62 -19.89
N GLU A 74 23.85 -5.70 -19.11
CA GLU A 74 24.03 -7.07 -19.59
C GLU A 74 22.71 -7.63 -20.10
N SER A 75 22.74 -8.27 -21.28
CA SER A 75 21.55 -8.87 -21.87
C SER A 75 20.92 -9.95 -20.97
N LEU A 76 19.59 -10.02 -20.99
CA LEU A 76 18.80 -11.04 -20.30
C LEU A 76 19.31 -12.46 -20.56
N GLN A 77 19.64 -12.79 -21.82
CA GLN A 77 20.16 -14.10 -22.21
C GLN A 77 21.48 -14.43 -21.50
N ASN A 78 22.43 -13.49 -21.44
CA ASN A 78 23.72 -13.74 -20.79
C ASN A 78 23.54 -13.94 -19.27
N ARG A 79 22.67 -13.15 -18.64
CA ARG A 79 22.31 -13.32 -17.23
C ARG A 79 21.69 -14.69 -16.96
N LEU A 80 20.71 -15.11 -17.77
CA LEU A 80 20.08 -16.43 -17.65
C LEU A 80 21.04 -17.60 -17.90
N ASN A 81 22.01 -17.45 -18.82
CA ASN A 81 23.04 -18.45 -19.05
C ASN A 81 23.99 -18.59 -17.87
N LYS A 82 24.43 -17.48 -17.26
CA LYS A 82 25.25 -17.49 -16.05
C LYS A 82 24.53 -18.16 -14.89
N MET A 83 23.25 -17.82 -14.68
CA MET A 83 22.42 -18.44 -13.65
C MET A 83 22.29 -19.95 -13.85
N ALA A 84 22.01 -20.40 -15.08
CA ALA A 84 21.92 -21.82 -15.40
C ALA A 84 23.22 -22.58 -15.12
N ALA A 85 24.38 -21.98 -15.40
CA ALA A 85 25.68 -22.59 -15.15
C ALA A 85 26.01 -22.72 -13.65
N GLN A 86 25.48 -21.82 -12.82
CA GLN A 86 25.66 -21.83 -11.36
C GLN A 86 24.61 -22.67 -10.64
N GLN A 87 23.49 -22.99 -11.30
CA GLN A 87 22.38 -23.72 -10.70
C GLN A 87 22.64 -25.22 -10.69
N SER A 88 22.89 -25.78 -9.51
CA SER A 88 23.11 -27.22 -9.33
C SER A 88 21.81 -28.04 -9.30
N ALA A 89 20.65 -27.41 -9.05
CA ALA A 89 19.36 -28.07 -8.91
C ALA A 89 18.20 -27.27 -9.56
N PRO A 90 17.90 -27.50 -10.84
CA PRO A 90 16.72 -26.95 -11.52
C PRO A 90 15.40 -27.31 -10.82
N VAL A 91 14.35 -26.51 -11.03
CA VAL A 91 12.98 -26.93 -10.67
C VAL A 91 12.39 -27.87 -11.74
N GLU A 92 11.35 -28.62 -11.37
CA GLU A 92 10.57 -29.40 -12.35
C GLU A 92 10.03 -28.50 -13.46
N GLY A 93 9.99 -28.99 -14.70
CA GLY A 93 9.50 -28.20 -15.84
C GLY A 93 8.03 -27.77 -15.73
N ARG A 94 7.25 -28.45 -14.89
CA ARG A 94 5.83 -28.14 -14.60
C ARG A 94 5.63 -27.33 -13.31
N TRP A 95 6.70 -26.82 -12.72
CA TRP A 95 6.62 -26.08 -11.47
C TRP A 95 5.86 -24.76 -11.67
N VAL A 96 4.87 -24.51 -10.82
CA VAL A 96 4.04 -23.28 -10.86
C VAL A 96 4.02 -22.50 -9.54
N GLY A 97 4.61 -23.07 -8.50
CA GLY A 97 4.54 -22.56 -7.13
C GLY A 97 3.26 -22.95 -6.39
N GLU A 98 3.14 -22.50 -5.15
CA GLU A 98 2.01 -22.82 -4.27
C GLU A 98 0.77 -22.01 -4.65
N HIS A 99 -0.40 -22.66 -4.65
CA HIS A 99 -1.68 -21.97 -4.77
C HIS A 99 -2.08 -21.40 -3.41
N ARG A 100 -2.18 -20.07 -3.28
CA ARG A 100 -2.48 -19.38 -2.03
C ARG A 100 -2.87 -17.91 -2.25
N TYR A 101 -3.45 -17.31 -1.21
CA TYR A 101 -3.68 -15.87 -1.15
C TYR A 101 -2.36 -15.10 -0.97
N ARG A 102 -2.08 -14.17 -1.89
CA ARG A 102 -0.96 -13.22 -1.83
C ARG A 102 -1.49 -11.80 -1.70
N THR A 103 -1.00 -11.05 -0.71
CA THR A 103 -1.47 -9.68 -0.43
C THR A 103 -0.50 -8.67 -1.01
N PHE A 104 -1.00 -7.76 -1.84
CA PHE A 104 -0.23 -6.65 -2.39
C PHE A 104 -0.59 -5.41 -1.60
N SER A 105 0.36 -4.92 -0.79
CA SER A 105 0.12 -3.81 0.15
C SER A 105 0.21 -2.47 -0.55
N ALA A 106 -0.63 -1.52 -0.16
CA ALA A 106 -0.57 -0.14 -0.69
C ALA A 106 0.81 0.50 -0.42
N GLY A 107 1.31 1.27 -1.39
CA GLY A 107 2.62 1.93 -1.32
C GLY A 107 3.83 1.02 -1.59
N LYS A 108 3.63 -0.28 -1.81
CA LYS A 108 4.66 -1.21 -2.29
C LYS A 108 4.59 -1.36 -3.80
N THR A 109 5.69 -1.78 -4.43
CA THR A 109 5.68 -2.04 -5.88
C THR A 109 5.29 -3.47 -6.21
N LEU A 110 4.76 -3.69 -7.41
CA LEU A 110 4.44 -5.02 -7.92
C LEU A 110 5.70 -5.90 -7.98
N ARG A 111 6.82 -5.35 -8.46
CA ARG A 111 8.12 -6.04 -8.51
C ARG A 111 8.59 -6.46 -7.13
N GLU A 112 8.54 -5.57 -6.14
CA GLU A 112 8.96 -5.86 -4.76
C GLU A 112 8.14 -7.03 -4.20
N ALA A 113 6.81 -6.93 -4.30
CA ALA A 113 5.91 -7.95 -3.76
C ALA A 113 6.14 -9.32 -4.41
N ILE A 114 6.15 -9.39 -5.75
CA ILE A 114 6.30 -10.68 -6.45
C ILE A 114 7.69 -11.28 -6.28
N THR A 115 8.74 -10.46 -6.17
CA THR A 115 10.10 -10.91 -5.86
C THR A 115 10.15 -11.57 -4.49
N ASN A 116 9.54 -10.96 -3.48
CA ASN A 116 9.49 -11.52 -2.13
C ASN A 116 8.76 -12.87 -2.10
N TYR A 117 7.63 -12.98 -2.81
CA TYR A 117 6.90 -14.24 -2.93
C TYR A 117 7.73 -15.32 -3.64
N ALA A 118 8.38 -14.99 -4.74
CA ALA A 118 9.23 -15.93 -5.45
C ALA A 118 10.39 -16.42 -4.60
N GLN A 119 11.07 -15.53 -3.89
CA GLN A 119 12.18 -15.89 -3.01
C GLN A 119 11.74 -16.84 -1.89
N SER A 120 10.54 -16.64 -1.34
CA SER A 120 9.99 -17.53 -0.32
C SER A 120 9.71 -18.95 -0.83
N GLU A 121 9.52 -19.12 -2.14
CA GLU A 121 9.33 -20.41 -2.81
C GLU A 121 10.64 -20.92 -3.49
N GLY A 122 11.78 -20.29 -3.18
CA GLY A 122 13.09 -20.66 -3.71
C GLY A 122 13.26 -20.34 -5.20
N MET A 123 12.58 -19.31 -5.70
CA MET A 123 12.68 -18.80 -7.06
C MET A 123 13.15 -17.35 -7.06
N GLN A 124 13.61 -16.87 -8.22
CA GLN A 124 14.00 -15.47 -8.42
C GLN A 124 13.10 -14.83 -9.48
N VAL A 125 12.82 -13.52 -9.33
CA VAL A 125 12.14 -12.75 -10.38
C VAL A 125 13.17 -11.91 -11.12
N ILE A 126 13.15 -12.01 -12.45
CA ILE A 126 13.86 -11.11 -13.35
C ILE A 126 12.80 -10.18 -13.94
N TRP A 127 12.81 -8.94 -13.46
CA TRP A 127 11.96 -7.87 -13.94
C TRP A 127 12.66 -7.15 -15.09
N GLU A 128 12.40 -7.60 -16.31
CA GLU A 128 12.99 -7.06 -17.54
C GLU A 128 12.02 -6.07 -18.21
N LEU A 129 11.58 -5.08 -17.43
CA LEU A 129 10.75 -3.96 -17.86
C LEU A 129 11.39 -2.67 -17.34
N ASP A 130 11.20 -1.56 -18.07
CA ASP A 130 11.74 -0.24 -17.71
C ASP A 130 10.85 0.54 -16.73
N GLN A 131 9.74 -0.06 -16.29
CA GLN A 131 8.82 0.53 -15.32
C GLN A 131 8.40 -0.51 -14.27
N ASP A 132 8.11 -0.03 -13.07
CA ASP A 132 7.49 -0.75 -11.97
C ASP A 132 6.32 0.09 -11.42
N PHE A 133 5.37 -0.55 -10.76
CA PHE A 133 4.08 0.08 -10.44
C PHE A 133 3.81 0.00 -8.94
N ILE A 134 3.49 1.15 -8.34
CA ILE A 134 3.10 1.25 -6.94
C ILE A 134 1.63 0.85 -6.80
N VAL A 135 1.38 -0.05 -5.87
CA VAL A 135 0.04 -0.50 -5.51
C VAL A 135 -0.72 0.66 -4.85
N LYS A 136 -1.78 1.14 -5.52
CA LYS A 136 -2.62 2.23 -5.01
C LYS A 136 -3.39 1.81 -3.76
N ASN A 137 -4.14 0.72 -3.89
CA ASN A 137 -4.98 0.17 -2.83
C ASN A 137 -4.58 -1.27 -2.58
N GLN A 138 -4.57 -1.69 -1.33
CA GLN A 138 -4.28 -3.08 -0.99
C GLN A 138 -5.25 -4.03 -1.70
N PHE A 139 -4.73 -5.10 -2.28
CA PHE A 139 -5.53 -6.16 -2.87
C PHE A 139 -4.93 -7.54 -2.58
N GLN A 140 -5.71 -8.59 -2.85
CA GLN A 140 -5.28 -9.96 -2.73
C GLN A 140 -5.47 -10.68 -4.06
N MET A 141 -4.54 -11.57 -4.37
CA MET A 141 -4.62 -12.49 -5.50
C MET A 141 -4.63 -13.92 -4.97
N GLU A 142 -5.57 -14.71 -5.46
CA GLU A 142 -5.66 -16.14 -5.19
C GLU A 142 -5.26 -16.90 -6.44
N ASP A 143 -4.01 -17.36 -6.48
CA ASP A 143 -3.45 -18.12 -7.60
C ASP A 143 -2.18 -18.87 -7.13
N THR A 144 -1.59 -19.64 -8.02
CA THR A 144 -0.17 -20.04 -7.98
C THR A 144 0.77 -18.83 -8.12
N LEU A 145 2.06 -19.00 -7.82
CA LEU A 145 3.03 -17.91 -8.02
C LEU A 145 3.12 -17.52 -9.50
N VAL A 146 3.16 -18.52 -10.38
CA VAL A 146 3.24 -18.31 -11.83
C VAL A 146 1.98 -17.63 -12.37
N GLY A 147 0.80 -18.05 -11.92
CA GLY A 147 -0.45 -17.38 -12.32
C GLY A 147 -0.57 -15.95 -11.74
N SER A 148 -0.07 -15.71 -10.53
CA SER A 148 0.04 -14.36 -9.97
C SER A 148 0.92 -13.46 -10.86
N LEU A 149 2.06 -13.96 -11.32
CA LEU A 149 2.94 -13.22 -12.23
C LEU A 149 2.28 -12.99 -13.61
N TYR A 150 1.55 -13.98 -14.14
CA TYR A 150 0.78 -13.83 -15.38
C TYR A 150 -0.27 -12.71 -15.27
N GLN A 151 -1.02 -12.68 -14.17
CA GLN A 151 -2.02 -11.64 -13.93
C GLN A 151 -1.38 -10.25 -13.80
N ILE A 152 -0.23 -10.14 -13.12
CA ILE A 152 0.57 -8.90 -13.07
C ILE A 152 0.98 -8.47 -14.47
N ALA A 153 1.55 -9.36 -15.28
CA ALA A 153 1.95 -9.07 -16.65
C ALA A 153 0.78 -8.54 -17.49
N LYS A 154 -0.40 -9.17 -17.38
CA LYS A 154 -1.61 -8.71 -18.07
C LYS A 154 -2.13 -7.35 -17.58
N ALA A 155 -2.00 -7.06 -16.29
CA ALA A 155 -2.47 -5.81 -15.72
C ALA A 155 -1.61 -4.60 -16.14
N VAL A 156 -0.31 -4.80 -16.35
CA VAL A 156 0.62 -3.72 -16.72
C VAL A 156 0.89 -3.64 -18.23
N ASP A 157 0.41 -4.62 -19.01
CA ASP A 157 0.61 -4.75 -20.46
C ASP A 157 0.36 -3.45 -21.24
N SER A 158 -0.71 -2.73 -20.90
CA SER A 158 -1.10 -1.47 -21.58
C SER A 158 -0.11 -0.32 -21.40
N ASN A 159 0.82 -0.42 -20.45
CA ASN A 159 1.81 0.60 -20.16
C ASN A 159 3.06 0.48 -21.04
N PHE A 160 3.19 -0.61 -21.80
CA PHE A 160 4.34 -0.88 -22.65
C PHE A 160 3.94 -0.88 -24.12
N SER A 161 4.92 -0.60 -24.99
CA SER A 161 4.69 -0.66 -26.44
C SER A 161 4.69 -2.09 -26.99
N GLY A 162 5.43 -2.99 -26.31
CA GLY A 162 5.43 -4.43 -26.57
C GLY A 162 4.34 -5.17 -25.78
N GLN A 163 4.28 -6.48 -25.98
CA GLN A 163 3.42 -7.35 -25.19
C GLN A 163 4.19 -7.81 -23.95
N VAL A 164 3.68 -7.50 -22.76
CA VAL A 164 4.26 -7.98 -21.50
C VAL A 164 3.89 -9.45 -21.31
N ILE A 165 4.92 -10.29 -21.26
CA ILE A 165 4.81 -11.74 -21.11
C ILE A 165 5.58 -12.18 -19.88
N ALA A 166 4.97 -13.08 -19.12
CA ALA A 166 5.62 -13.77 -18.02
C ALA A 166 6.07 -15.17 -18.45
N TYR A 167 7.26 -15.58 -18.02
CA TYR A 167 7.87 -16.87 -18.30
C TYR A 167 8.35 -17.54 -17.01
N VAL A 168 8.33 -18.86 -17.01
CA VAL A 168 8.99 -19.72 -16.03
C VAL A 168 10.21 -20.33 -16.70
N CYS A 169 11.39 -20.14 -16.12
CA CYS A 169 12.65 -20.66 -16.62
C CYS A 169 13.21 -21.69 -15.61
N PRO A 170 12.85 -22.99 -15.74
CA PRO A 170 13.11 -23.99 -14.72
C PRO A 170 14.59 -24.24 -14.42
N LYS A 171 15.43 -24.15 -15.45
CA LYS A 171 16.89 -24.36 -15.35
C LYS A 171 17.57 -23.31 -14.48
N GLN A 172 17.06 -22.07 -14.50
CA GLN A 172 17.59 -20.93 -13.77
C GLN A 172 16.90 -20.71 -12.42
N ARG A 173 15.84 -21.47 -12.11
CA ARG A 173 14.92 -21.17 -10.98
C ARG A 173 14.42 -19.72 -11.02
N SER A 174 14.12 -19.23 -12.21
CA SER A 174 13.72 -17.85 -12.43
C SER A 174 12.33 -17.75 -13.03
N LEU A 175 11.63 -16.69 -12.64
CA LEU A 175 10.49 -16.15 -13.32
C LEU A 175 10.92 -14.88 -14.05
N VAL A 176 10.58 -14.74 -15.32
CA VAL A 176 10.93 -13.58 -16.13
C VAL A 176 9.66 -12.85 -16.52
N ILE A 177 9.63 -11.53 -16.35
CA ILE A 177 8.58 -10.67 -16.90
C ILE A 177 9.25 -9.66 -17.84
N THR A 178 8.78 -9.57 -19.07
CA THR A 178 9.43 -8.78 -20.12
C THR A 178 8.43 -8.37 -21.20
N ASP A 179 8.68 -7.24 -21.87
CA ASP A 179 7.98 -6.80 -23.08
C ASP A 179 8.67 -7.28 -24.38
N GLU A 180 9.76 -8.04 -24.26
CA GLU A 180 10.58 -8.55 -25.37
C GLU A 180 10.48 -10.08 -25.50
N ASN A 181 9.87 -10.56 -26.58
CA ASN A 181 9.73 -11.98 -26.86
C ASN A 181 10.92 -12.54 -27.66
N THR A 182 11.96 -13.01 -26.97
CA THR A 182 13.18 -13.53 -27.61
C THR A 182 13.13 -15.04 -27.90
N PRO A 183 13.80 -15.54 -28.96
CA PRO A 183 13.89 -16.98 -29.23
C PRO A 183 14.47 -17.78 -28.06
N PHE A 184 15.42 -17.21 -27.34
CA PHE A 184 16.01 -17.86 -26.17
C PHE A 184 14.97 -18.19 -25.09
N LEU A 185 14.04 -17.27 -24.80
CA LEU A 185 12.96 -17.48 -23.84
C LEU A 185 11.98 -18.55 -24.34
N GLN A 186 11.68 -18.57 -25.63
CA GLN A 186 10.79 -19.57 -26.23
C GLN A 186 11.37 -20.99 -26.15
N ASP A 187 12.68 -21.13 -26.33
CA ASP A 187 13.34 -22.43 -26.35
C ASP A 187 13.68 -22.97 -24.94
N ASN A 188 13.85 -22.10 -23.96
CA ASN A 188 14.36 -22.47 -22.63
C ASN A 188 13.38 -22.25 -21.48
N CYS A 189 12.29 -21.53 -21.72
CA CYS A 189 11.30 -21.18 -20.70
C CYS A 189 9.89 -21.54 -21.17
N THR A 190 8.94 -21.54 -20.24
CA THR A 190 7.52 -21.81 -20.51
C THR A 190 6.71 -20.57 -20.18
N VAL A 191 5.81 -20.16 -21.08
CA VAL A 191 4.93 -19.01 -20.84
C VAL A 191 4.05 -19.28 -19.62
N ALA A 192 4.01 -18.33 -18.69
CA ALA A 192 3.16 -18.37 -17.52
C ALA A 192 1.68 -18.36 -17.92
N ARG A 193 0.86 -19.12 -17.19
CA ARG A 193 -0.58 -19.22 -17.41
C ARG A 193 -1.30 -19.13 -16.06
N PRO A 194 -2.56 -18.68 -16.04
CA PRO A 194 -3.38 -18.75 -14.83
C PRO A 194 -3.56 -20.22 -14.43
N SER A 195 -3.68 -20.47 -13.11
CA SER A 195 -3.95 -21.82 -12.57
C SER A 195 -5.42 -22.21 -12.65
#